data_AF-A0A2K3JN01-F1
#
_entry.id   AF-A0A2K3JN01-F1
#
_cell.length_a   1.000
_cell.length_b   1.000
_cell.length_c   1.000
_cell.angle_alpha   90.00
_cell.angle_beta   90.00
_cell.angle_gamma   90.00
#
_symmetry.space_group_name_H-M   'P 1'
#
loop_
_entity.id
_entity.type
_entity.pdbx_description
1 polymer ?
#
loop_
_entity_poly.entity_id
_entity_poly.type
_entity_poly.pdbx_seq_one_letter_code
_entity_poly.pdbx_strand_id
1 'polypeptide(L)'
;MNNRKLLQTSVDNVMVTERVIVNPDGSGDFVTINEAVDAAPNKTGTDNGYYVIYVVAGIYNEYVSISKSKENLMIVGDGIGRTVI
;
A
#
# COMPACT_ATOMS: atom_id res chain seq x y z
N MET A 1 -33.27 14.02 7.64
CA MET A 1 -31.85 13.87 8.02
C MET A 1 -31.31 12.69 7.23
N ASN A 2 -30.54 12.94 6.17
CA ASN A 2 -30.11 11.89 5.25
C ASN A 2 -28.92 11.14 5.86
N ASN A 3 -29.18 9.92 6.32
CA ASN A 3 -28.15 8.99 6.76
C ASN A 3 -27.30 8.61 5.54
N ARG A 4 -26.09 9.15 5.46
CA ARG A 4 -25.06 8.66 4.54
C ARG A 4 -24.67 7.25 4.99
N LYS A 5 -25.37 6.25 4.48
CA LYS A 5 -24.93 4.86 4.51
C LYS A 5 -23.74 4.77 3.56
N LEU A 6 -22.52 4.88 4.08
CA LEU A 6 -21.36 4.39 3.34
C LEU A 6 -21.68 2.94 2.97
N LEU A 7 -21.67 2.62 1.67
CA LEU A 7 -21.61 1.24 1.24
C LEU A 7 -20.27 0.72 1.73
N GLN A 8 -20.27 0.07 2.89
CA GLN A 8 -19.21 -0.84 3.27
C GLN A 8 -19.33 -2.01 2.29
N THR A 9 -18.71 -1.86 1.13
CA THR A 9 -18.37 -3.00 0.29
C THR A 9 -17.54 -3.90 1.18
N SER A 10 -18.07 -5.06 1.52
CA SER A 10 -17.31 -6.13 2.15
C SER A 10 -16.02 -6.33 1.34
N VAL A 11 -14.89 -5.84 1.84
CA VAL A 11 -13.56 -6.13 1.31
C VAL A 11 -13.13 -7.52 1.79
N ASP A 12 -14.07 -8.46 1.87
CA ASP A 12 -13.93 -9.73 2.59
C ASP A 12 -13.28 -10.84 1.75
N ASN A 13 -12.67 -10.53 0.60
CA ASN A 13 -11.97 -11.54 -0.21
C ASN A 13 -10.64 -11.03 -0.80
N VAL A 14 -10.02 -10.01 -0.20
CA VAL A 14 -8.63 -9.67 -0.54
C VAL A 14 -7.72 -10.40 0.44
N MET A 15 -7.13 -11.51 -0.01
CA MET A 15 -6.08 -12.19 0.76
C MET A 15 -4.92 -11.22 0.90
N VAL A 16 -4.55 -10.83 2.11
CA VAL A 16 -3.37 -10.00 2.39
C VAL A 16 -2.31 -10.92 2.97
N THR A 17 -1.19 -11.05 2.26
CA THR A 17 -0.07 -11.88 2.70
C THR A 17 0.74 -11.15 3.76
N GLU A 18 0.98 -9.86 3.53
CA GLU A 18 1.81 -9.03 4.40
C GLU A 18 1.41 -7.56 4.25
N ARG A 19 1.60 -6.79 5.32
CA ARG A 19 1.33 -5.37 5.36
C ARG A 19 2.48 -4.63 6.00
N VAL A 20 2.97 -3.60 5.31
CA VAL A 20 4.06 -2.72 5.77
C VAL A 20 3.62 -1.27 5.73
N ILE A 21 4.20 -0.44 6.59
CA ILE A 21 3.89 0.98 6.75
C ILE A 21 5.08 1.82 6.28
N VAL A 22 4.82 2.77 5.39
CA VAL A 22 5.80 3.77 4.95
C VAL A 22 5.48 5.08 5.65
N ASN A 23 6.42 5.58 6.45
CA ASN A 23 6.33 6.89 7.08
C ASN A 23 7.67 7.65 6.98
N PRO A 24 7.71 8.83 6.32
CA PRO A 24 8.93 9.61 6.14
C PRO A 24 9.51 10.13 7.48
N ASP A 25 8.74 10.14 8.56
CA ASP A 25 9.24 10.49 9.90
C ASP A 25 10.03 9.35 10.59
N GLY A 26 10.06 8.15 9.99
CA GLY A 26 10.76 6.97 10.50
C GLY A 26 10.00 6.15 11.55
N SER A 27 8.72 6.47 11.84
CA SER A 27 7.88 5.69 12.76
C SER A 27 7.17 4.49 12.12
N GLY A 28 7.33 4.29 10.81
CA GLY A 28 6.84 3.13 10.06
C GLY A 28 7.90 2.03 9.92
N ASP A 29 7.60 1.01 9.11
CA ASP A 29 8.54 -0.05 8.72
C ASP A 29 9.60 0.47 7.75
N PHE A 30 9.22 1.41 6.88
CA PHE A 30 10.09 2.04 5.88
C PHE A 30 9.91 3.55 5.86
N VAL A 31 10.94 4.27 5.40
CA VAL A 31 10.90 5.73 5.22
C VAL A 31 10.42 6.08 3.81
N THR A 32 10.76 5.24 2.82
CA THR A 32 10.46 5.47 1.40
C THR A 32 9.60 4.36 0.81
N ILE A 33 8.88 4.68 -0.27
CA ILE A 33 8.04 3.71 -0.98
C ILE A 33 8.92 2.72 -1.74
N ASN A 34 10.04 3.16 -2.31
CA ASN A 34 10.97 2.27 -3.00
C ASN A 34 11.52 1.16 -2.09
N GLU A 35 11.88 1.46 -0.83
CA GLU A 35 12.31 0.44 0.13
C GLU A 35 11.21 -0.60 0.41
N ALA A 36 9.96 -0.15 0.55
CA ALA A 36 8.83 -1.04 0.77
C ALA A 36 8.53 -1.93 -0.46
N VAL A 37 8.71 -1.41 -1.68
CA VAL A 37 8.60 -2.17 -2.93
C VAL A 37 9.74 -3.18 -3.06
N ASP A 38 10.95 -2.81 -2.69
CA ASP A 38 12.12 -3.69 -2.74
C ASP A 38 12.03 -4.83 -1.72
N ALA A 39 11.45 -4.57 -0.55
CA ALA A 39 11.17 -5.58 0.47
C ALA A 39 10.10 -6.60 0.05
N ALA A 40 9.20 -6.23 -0.87
CA ALA A 40 8.13 -7.12 -1.30
C ALA A 40 8.67 -8.39 -1.98
N PRO A 41 8.07 -9.57 -1.73
CA PRO A 41 8.51 -10.82 -2.35
C PRO A 41 8.34 -10.78 -3.88
N ASN A 42 9.28 -11.39 -4.60
CA ASN A 42 9.17 -11.57 -6.05
C ASN A 42 8.28 -12.78 -6.38
N LYS A 43 7.47 -12.68 -7.44
CA LYS A 43 6.71 -13.79 -8.03
C LYS A 43 5.84 -14.53 -7.02
N THR A 44 5.04 -13.78 -6.26
CA THR A 44 3.93 -14.36 -5.52
C THR A 44 2.95 -14.92 -6.55
N GLY A 45 2.85 -16.25 -6.69
CA GLY A 45 1.93 -16.87 -7.65
C GLY A 45 0.51 -16.33 -7.51
N THR A 46 -0.37 -16.59 -8.48
CA THR A 46 -1.71 -15.99 -8.56
C THR A 46 -2.59 -16.27 -7.31
N ASP A 47 -2.23 -17.29 -6.53
CA ASP A 47 -2.90 -17.68 -5.28
C ASP A 47 -2.32 -17.04 -4.01
N ASN A 48 -1.21 -16.31 -4.14
CA ASN A 48 -0.53 -15.64 -3.03
C ASN A 48 -1.10 -14.22 -2.93
N GLY A 49 -1.77 -13.95 -1.81
CA GLY A 49 -2.43 -12.67 -1.53
C GLY A 49 -1.54 -11.44 -1.69
N TYR A 50 -2.16 -10.26 -1.59
CA TYR A 50 -1.51 -8.97 -1.80
C TYR A 50 -0.47 -8.65 -0.73
N TYR A 51 0.65 -8.09 -1.17
CA TYR A 51 1.58 -7.36 -0.31
C TYR A 51 1.14 -5.90 -0.26
N VAL A 52 0.70 -5.46 0.92
CA VAL A 52 0.09 -4.14 1.12
C VAL A 52 1.12 -3.15 1.65
N ILE A 53 1.41 -2.12 0.87
CA ILE A 53 2.20 -0.97 1.28
C ILE A 53 1.24 0.13 1.72
N TYR A 54 1.17 0.39 3.02
CA TYR A 54 0.40 1.47 3.58
C TYR A 54 1.25 2.73 3.67
N VAL A 55 0.85 3.78 2.95
CA VAL A 55 1.61 5.04 2.86
C VAL A 55 0.86 6.09 3.66
N VAL A 56 1.47 6.58 4.75
CA VAL A 56 0.84 7.60 5.58
C VAL A 56 0.72 8.94 4.84
N ALA A 57 0.00 9.88 5.42
CA ALA A 57 -0.12 11.23 4.90
C ALA A 57 1.26 11.90 4.85
N GLY A 58 1.61 12.45 3.70
CA GLY A 58 2.92 13.01 3.44
C GLY A 58 3.14 13.31 1.97
N ILE A 59 4.22 14.05 1.70
CA ILE A 59 4.71 14.32 0.36
C ILE A 59 5.97 13.49 0.15
N TYR A 60 5.92 12.57 -0.80
CA TYR A 60 6.98 11.62 -1.12
C TYR A 60 7.61 12.03 -2.44
N ASN A 61 8.69 12.82 -2.39
CA ASN A 61 9.39 13.28 -3.59
C ASN A 61 10.32 12.18 -4.14
N GLU A 62 9.74 11.10 -4.69
CA GLU A 62 10.49 9.96 -5.20
C GLU A 62 9.93 9.44 -6.53
N TYR A 63 10.80 8.90 -7.38
CA TYR A 63 10.38 8.16 -8.55
C TYR A 63 10.24 6.69 -8.18
N VAL A 64 9.00 6.19 -8.12
CA VAL A 64 8.72 4.79 -7.78
C VAL A 64 8.71 3.94 -9.06
N SER A 65 9.59 2.95 -9.11
CA SER A 65 9.67 2.00 -10.22
C SER A 65 9.36 0.59 -9.73
N ILE A 66 8.24 0.03 -10.18
CA ILE A 66 7.83 -1.32 -9.82
C ILE A 66 8.28 -2.28 -10.93
N SER A 67 9.25 -3.14 -10.61
CA SER A 67 9.70 -4.17 -11.55
C SER A 67 8.60 -5.21 -11.80
N LYS A 68 8.54 -5.76 -13.03
CA LYS A 68 7.51 -6.74 -13.43
C LYS A 68 7.46 -7.99 -12.55
N SER A 69 8.55 -8.32 -11.85
CA SER A 69 8.60 -9.47 -10.93
C SER A 69 7.88 -9.23 -9.61
N LYS A 70 7.53 -7.99 -9.27
CA LYS A 70 6.81 -7.61 -8.05
C LYS A 70 5.30 -7.68 -8.33
N GLU A 71 4.78 -8.89 -8.30
CA GLU A 71 3.35 -9.17 -8.53
C GLU A 71 2.53 -8.96 -7.25
N ASN A 72 1.21 -8.74 -7.38
CA ASN A 72 0.26 -8.58 -6.27
C ASN A 72 0.61 -7.48 -5.24
N LEU A 73 1.23 -6.40 -5.68
CA LEU A 73 1.44 -5.20 -4.85
C LEU A 73 0.18 -4.35 -4.76
N MET A 74 -0.19 -3.96 -3.53
CA MET A 74 -1.27 -3.01 -3.27
C MET A 74 -0.74 -1.82 -2.48
N ILE A 75 -0.81 -0.62 -3.05
CA ILE A 75 -0.41 0.61 -2.36
C ILE A 75 -1.68 1.33 -1.88
N VAL A 76 -1.74 1.63 -0.59
CA VAL A 76 -2.90 2.27 0.05
C VAL A 76 -2.43 3.51 0.81
N GLY A 77 -2.86 4.69 0.35
CA GLY A 77 -2.58 5.95 1.03
C GLY A 77 -3.60 6.27 2.14
N ASP A 78 -3.24 7.18 3.04
CA ASP A 78 -4.17 7.75 4.04
C ASP A 78 -5.37 8.44 3.36
N GLY A 79 -5.22 8.91 2.12
CA GLY A 79 -6.34 9.35 1.30
C GLY A 79 -5.96 10.37 0.24
N ILE A 80 -6.92 10.66 -0.63
CA ILE A 80 -6.77 11.61 -1.73
C ILE A 80 -6.35 12.98 -1.17
N GLY A 81 -5.23 13.51 -1.66
CA GLY A 81 -4.68 14.81 -1.24
C GLY A 81 -3.99 14.81 0.12
N ARG A 82 -3.93 13.67 0.83
CA ARG A 82 -3.14 13.49 2.06
C ARG A 82 -1.83 12.78 1.80
N THR A 83 -1.86 11.77 0.94
CA THR A 83 -0.68 11.08 0.44
C THR A 83 -0.44 11.53 -1.00
N VAL A 84 0.72 12.15 -1.24
CA VAL A 84 1.14 12.65 -2.56
C VAL A 84 2.51 12.07 -2.86
N ILE A 85 2.63 11.44 -4.04
CA ILE A 85 3.85 10.84 -4.56
C ILE A 85 4.20 11.59 -5.84
#